data_AF-A0A1V5ZH08-F1
#
_entry.id   AF-A0A1V5ZH08-F1
#
_cell.length_a   1.000
_cell.length_b   1.000
_cell.length_c   1.000
_cell.angle_alpha   90.00
_cell.angle_beta   90.00
_cell.angle_gamma   90.00
#
_symmetry.space_group_name_H-M   'P 1'
#
loop_
_entity.id
_entity.type
_entity.pdbx_description
1 polymer ?
#
loop_
_entity_poly.entity_id
_entity_poly.type
_entity_poly.pdbx_seq_one_letter_code
_entity_poly.pdbx_strand_id
1 'polypeptide(L)'
;MPRPATVLGARIGLESNEAAFFAHADTTLWVSARRTLSRLAGSGVSQFDWVTYDVGTITSRPDEAITAYAVRGDRIAAATSHVVNSSSGSYYVGDGLYLSRDGGATWFPIPMTTLFADRTSMAVPGGDVQSFGVWFDGADLWAAFTTEFAVMTPDFGVTWYRYRPDSTNNPQPNPFPGDPQRQHRYRHLNYRAFDGLAVHDTIWVSTNAGINRSTDGGITWQNFDAARAGISGDFVPSVAVDTVNGILWASTQSTGLDENYLKNNPQDVFTDGVFDSLDYDLDRDGVLDGPGKNGLSWTRDGGQTWHTYVPVDDASVGVDFRAWGFAFNGQKVLVGGSIGSFDALLRSDDLGTTWRLQPIRTAHGDTSRSGQGVTDVAWQNGTIWVTTGLGLARSTDDGQTWEYILRYPQTELLGGSGVAYPGGDAAGIATYAFPSPCAPLRGTPARIVFALAATADVTIEVYDAGGARVRTLRQVSVPPGNQTVEWDGRTDGGRVVANGAYLYVITTSTGHTARGKMMVFN
;
A
#
# COMPACT_ATOMS: atom_id res chain seq x y z
N MET A 1 -10.03 0.78 -30.24
CA MET A 1 -10.20 1.10 -28.80
C MET A 1 -10.53 -0.19 -28.07
N PRO A 2 -9.93 -0.46 -26.90
CA PRO A 2 -10.39 -1.54 -26.03
C PRO A 2 -11.88 -1.33 -25.69
N ARG A 3 -12.67 -2.42 -25.67
CA ARG A 3 -14.06 -2.35 -25.21
C ARG A 3 -14.08 -2.05 -23.70
N PRO A 4 -14.96 -1.17 -23.21
CA PRO A 4 -15.17 -1.02 -21.77
C PRO A 4 -15.61 -2.38 -21.21
N ALA A 5 -15.02 -2.76 -20.08
CA ALA A 5 -15.60 -3.84 -19.28
C ALA A 5 -16.73 -3.26 -18.43
N THR A 6 -17.88 -3.94 -18.43
CA THR A 6 -19.01 -3.58 -17.57
C THR A 6 -18.70 -4.05 -16.15
N VAL A 7 -18.51 -3.11 -15.23
CA VAL A 7 -18.29 -3.39 -13.80
C VAL A 7 -19.61 -3.32 -13.04
N LEU A 8 -19.73 -4.13 -11.99
CA LEU A 8 -20.72 -3.95 -10.92
C LEU A 8 -20.67 -2.51 -10.39
N GLY A 9 -21.81 -1.82 -10.33
CA GLY A 9 -21.86 -0.41 -9.91
C GLY A 9 -21.19 -0.15 -8.56
N ALA A 10 -20.79 1.11 -8.34
CA ALA A 10 -20.15 1.56 -7.10
C ALA A 10 -20.92 1.08 -5.85
N ARG A 11 -20.17 0.62 -4.84
CA ARG A 11 -20.73 0.03 -3.61
C ARG A 11 -20.46 0.93 -2.41
N ILE A 12 -21.38 0.95 -1.45
CA ILE A 12 -21.23 1.80 -0.25
C ILE A 12 -20.42 1.07 0.81
N GLY A 13 -19.20 1.54 1.03
CA GLY A 13 -18.35 1.24 2.16
C GLY A 13 -17.06 0.51 1.81
N LEU A 14 -16.10 0.53 2.73
CA LEU A 14 -14.84 -0.24 2.60
C LEU A 14 -15.12 -1.74 2.60
N GLU A 15 -14.47 -2.51 1.73
CA GLU A 15 -14.69 -3.98 1.61
C GLU A 15 -13.55 -4.82 2.19
N SER A 16 -12.40 -4.19 2.45
CA SER A 16 -11.19 -4.87 2.91
C SER A 16 -10.47 -4.05 3.96
N ASN A 17 -9.95 -4.72 4.99
CA ASN A 17 -9.07 -4.12 5.99
C ASN A 17 -7.61 -4.12 5.55
N GLU A 18 -7.28 -4.62 4.36
CA GLU A 18 -5.92 -4.57 3.77
C GLU A 18 -5.73 -3.27 2.99
N ALA A 19 -6.00 -2.15 3.65
CA ALA A 19 -5.79 -0.84 3.07
C ALA A 19 -4.28 -0.62 2.84
N ALA A 20 -3.91 -0.11 1.66
CA ALA A 20 -2.50 -0.08 1.23
C ALA A 20 -2.01 1.36 0.96
N PHE A 21 -2.58 2.03 -0.04
CA PHE A 21 -2.04 3.31 -0.54
C PHE A 21 -3.12 4.39 -0.61
N PHE A 22 -2.74 5.64 -0.34
CA PHE A 22 -3.61 6.81 -0.48
C PHE A 22 -3.34 7.53 -1.81
N ALA A 23 -4.35 8.24 -2.29
CA ALA A 23 -4.19 9.28 -3.30
C ALA A 23 -5.14 10.43 -2.99
N HIS A 24 -4.73 11.64 -3.38
CA HIS A 24 -5.56 12.83 -3.28
C HIS A 24 -6.09 13.22 -4.65
N ALA A 25 -7.40 13.52 -4.70
CA ALA A 25 -8.03 14.12 -5.86
C ALA A 25 -8.78 15.37 -5.42
N ASP A 26 -8.25 16.54 -5.75
CA ASP A 26 -8.76 17.84 -5.31
C ASP A 26 -8.87 17.89 -3.77
N THR A 27 -10.08 17.74 -3.22
CA THR A 27 -10.35 17.73 -1.78
C THR A 27 -10.73 16.36 -1.23
N THR A 28 -10.63 15.30 -2.04
CA THR A 28 -11.14 13.97 -1.71
C THR A 28 -10.00 12.99 -1.52
N LEU A 29 -10.07 12.25 -0.40
CA LEU A 29 -9.14 11.16 -0.10
C LEU A 29 -9.63 9.86 -0.74
N TRP A 30 -8.70 9.14 -1.36
CA TRP A 30 -8.89 7.78 -1.85
C TRP A 30 -7.97 6.83 -1.12
N VAL A 31 -8.39 5.58 -0.99
CA VAL A 31 -7.57 4.50 -0.44
C VAL A 31 -7.75 3.23 -1.27
N SER A 32 -6.66 2.53 -1.57
CA SER A 32 -6.71 1.19 -2.17
C SER A 32 -6.78 0.12 -1.11
N ALA A 33 -7.42 -1.01 -1.43
CA ALA A 33 -7.35 -2.23 -0.64
C ALA A 33 -7.54 -3.45 -1.55
N ARG A 34 -6.55 -4.35 -1.62
CA ARG A 34 -6.49 -5.44 -2.61
C ARG A 34 -6.81 -4.93 -4.03
N ARG A 35 -7.91 -5.38 -4.62
CA ARG A 35 -8.40 -5.01 -5.96
C ARG A 35 -9.36 -3.82 -6.01
N THR A 36 -9.57 -3.16 -4.87
CA THR A 36 -10.60 -2.12 -4.72
C THR A 36 -10.00 -0.75 -4.49
N LEU A 37 -10.65 0.28 -5.03
CA LEU A 37 -10.38 1.68 -4.73
C LEU A 37 -11.60 2.28 -4.04
N SER A 38 -11.37 2.92 -2.90
CA SER A 38 -12.44 3.50 -2.09
C SER A 38 -12.26 5.01 -2.00
N ARG A 39 -13.27 5.76 -2.41
CA ARG A 39 -13.34 7.21 -2.28
C ARG A 39 -14.06 7.61 -1.00
N LEU A 40 -13.48 8.51 -0.21
CA LEU A 40 -14.17 9.10 0.93
C LEU A 40 -15.33 9.98 0.45
N ALA A 41 -16.55 9.66 0.89
CA ALA A 41 -17.79 10.36 0.53
C ALA A 41 -18.53 10.96 1.74
N GLY A 42 -18.08 10.66 2.96
CA GLY A 42 -18.67 11.15 4.20
C GLY A 42 -17.63 11.66 5.20
N SER A 43 -17.93 11.52 6.49
CA SER A 43 -17.09 12.02 7.58
C SER A 43 -15.81 11.20 7.83
N GLY A 44 -15.78 9.98 7.27
CA GLY A 44 -14.73 9.01 7.47
C GLY A 44 -14.74 8.36 8.86
N VAL A 45 -15.81 8.54 9.65
CA VAL A 45 -15.98 7.92 10.98
C VAL A 45 -16.40 6.46 10.82
N SER A 46 -17.14 6.17 9.75
CA SER A 46 -17.67 4.84 9.46
C SER A 46 -17.07 4.28 8.19
N GLN A 47 -16.95 2.96 8.13
CA GLN A 47 -16.66 2.25 6.88
C GLN A 47 -17.65 2.59 5.77
N PHE A 48 -18.89 3.04 6.08
CA PHE A 48 -19.91 3.43 5.09
C PHE A 48 -19.79 4.87 4.60
N ASP A 49 -18.86 5.65 5.15
CA ASP A 49 -18.52 6.96 4.61
C ASP A 49 -17.69 6.86 3.33
N TRP A 50 -17.55 5.67 2.75
CA TRP A 50 -16.72 5.38 1.59
C TRP A 50 -17.56 4.83 0.43
N VAL A 51 -17.13 5.11 -0.79
CA VAL A 51 -17.70 4.54 -2.01
C VAL A 51 -16.62 3.77 -2.74
N THR A 52 -16.86 2.48 -2.96
CA THR A 52 -15.85 1.54 -3.41
C THR A 52 -16.12 1.06 -4.82
N TYR A 53 -15.04 1.00 -5.59
CA TYR A 53 -14.98 0.55 -6.97
C TYR A 53 -14.07 -0.66 -7.06
N ASP A 54 -14.49 -1.62 -7.86
CA ASP A 54 -13.76 -2.86 -8.11
C ASP A 54 -13.00 -2.74 -9.43
N VAL A 55 -11.68 -2.74 -9.38
CA VAL A 55 -10.85 -2.62 -10.59
C VAL A 55 -10.76 -3.99 -11.32
N GLY A 56 -10.95 -5.10 -10.58
CA GLY A 56 -10.63 -6.47 -11.00
C GLY A 56 -11.69 -7.26 -11.77
N THR A 57 -12.80 -6.65 -12.22
CA THR A 57 -13.85 -7.42 -12.94
C THR A 57 -13.48 -7.83 -14.37
N ILE A 58 -12.32 -7.38 -14.88
CA ILE A 58 -11.87 -7.68 -16.25
C ILE A 58 -11.11 -9.00 -16.34
N THR A 59 -10.29 -9.32 -15.33
CA THR A 59 -9.44 -10.53 -15.32
C THR A 59 -10.10 -11.71 -14.61
N SER A 60 -11.11 -11.46 -13.76
CA SER A 60 -11.78 -12.45 -12.88
C SER A 60 -10.83 -13.22 -11.94
N ARG A 61 -9.63 -12.67 -11.66
CA ARG A 61 -8.64 -13.31 -10.80
C ARG A 61 -8.81 -12.91 -9.33
N PRO A 62 -8.94 -13.87 -8.41
CA PRO A 62 -9.11 -13.57 -6.98
C PRO A 62 -7.81 -13.10 -6.30
N ASP A 63 -6.65 -13.33 -6.91
CA ASP A 63 -5.33 -12.98 -6.40
C ASP A 63 -4.75 -11.68 -7.00
N GLU A 64 -5.52 -10.97 -7.83
CA GLU A 64 -5.14 -9.67 -8.37
C GLU A 64 -5.20 -8.59 -7.29
N ALA A 65 -4.16 -7.76 -7.19
CA ALA A 65 -4.07 -6.66 -6.25
C ALA A 65 -3.55 -5.39 -6.92
N ILE A 66 -4.06 -4.24 -6.49
CA ILE A 66 -3.59 -2.90 -6.90
C ILE A 66 -2.22 -2.66 -6.28
N THR A 67 -1.25 -2.34 -7.13
CA THR A 67 0.13 -2.04 -6.72
C THR A 67 0.43 -0.55 -6.72
N ALA A 68 -0.32 0.24 -7.49
CA ALA A 68 -0.23 1.70 -7.53
C ALA A 68 -1.48 2.30 -8.16
N TYR A 69 -1.81 3.55 -7.85
CA TYR A 69 -2.85 4.28 -8.55
C TYR A 69 -2.70 5.79 -8.40
N ALA A 70 -3.31 6.53 -9.31
CA ALA A 70 -3.45 7.98 -9.24
C ALA A 70 -4.87 8.41 -9.59
N VAL A 71 -5.28 9.54 -9.03
CA VAL A 71 -6.58 10.16 -9.30
C VAL A 71 -6.39 11.65 -9.61
N ARG A 72 -7.06 12.15 -10.65
CA ARG A 72 -7.14 13.57 -10.99
C ARG A 72 -8.50 13.92 -11.58
N GLY A 73 -9.32 14.64 -10.82
CA GLY A 73 -10.74 14.84 -11.17
C GLY A 73 -11.42 13.48 -11.38
N ASP A 74 -12.08 13.29 -12.52
CA ASP A 74 -12.74 12.03 -12.89
C ASP A 74 -11.80 10.99 -13.53
N ARG A 75 -10.52 11.33 -13.74
CA ARG A 75 -9.54 10.39 -14.30
C ARG A 75 -8.89 9.58 -13.20
N ILE A 76 -8.94 8.26 -13.33
CA ILE A 76 -8.28 7.31 -12.43
C ILE A 76 -7.42 6.38 -13.25
N ALA A 77 -6.21 6.12 -12.78
CA ALA A 77 -5.35 5.08 -13.33
C ALA A 77 -4.90 4.18 -12.19
N ALA A 78 -5.03 2.87 -12.37
CA ALA A 78 -4.58 1.88 -11.39
C ALA A 78 -3.72 0.82 -12.08
N ALA A 79 -2.60 0.47 -11.47
CA ALA A 79 -1.80 -0.70 -11.84
C ALA A 79 -2.18 -1.87 -10.94
N THR A 80 -2.20 -3.08 -11.50
CA THR A 80 -2.41 -4.31 -10.73
C THR A 80 -1.38 -5.38 -11.07
N SER A 81 -1.25 -6.34 -10.17
CA SER A 81 -0.47 -7.56 -10.38
C SER A 81 -1.10 -8.76 -9.70
N HIS A 82 -0.70 -9.95 -10.11
CA HIS A 82 -1.12 -11.23 -9.53
C HIS A 82 0.06 -12.20 -9.44
N VAL A 83 -0.14 -13.36 -8.82
CA VAL A 83 0.91 -14.37 -8.66
C VAL A 83 0.73 -15.50 -9.67
N VAL A 84 1.77 -15.77 -10.46
CA VAL A 84 1.83 -16.93 -11.35
C VAL A 84 2.77 -17.97 -10.75
N ASN A 85 2.25 -19.18 -10.54
CA ASN A 85 3.05 -20.33 -10.11
C ASN A 85 3.51 -21.12 -11.33
N SER A 86 4.81 -21.39 -11.44
CA SER A 86 5.42 -22.24 -12.47
C SER A 86 6.27 -23.35 -11.83
N SER A 87 6.80 -24.26 -12.64
CA SER A 87 7.76 -25.27 -12.18
C SER A 87 9.04 -24.69 -11.56
N SER A 88 9.33 -23.42 -11.87
CA SER A 88 10.56 -22.73 -11.45
C SER A 88 10.35 -21.78 -10.26
N GLY A 89 9.12 -21.56 -9.80
CA GLY A 89 8.81 -20.68 -8.66
C GLY A 89 7.45 -19.98 -8.76
N SER A 90 7.20 -19.07 -7.82
CA SER A 90 6.07 -18.14 -7.83
C SER A 90 6.56 -16.77 -8.29
N TYR A 91 5.88 -16.15 -9.23
CA TYR A 91 6.26 -14.87 -9.83
C TYR A 91 5.15 -13.86 -9.68
N TYR A 92 5.49 -12.61 -9.36
CA TYR A 92 4.56 -11.51 -9.51
C TYR A 92 4.53 -11.06 -10.97
N VAL A 93 3.33 -10.92 -11.52
CA VAL A 93 3.09 -10.55 -12.92
C VAL A 93 2.21 -9.32 -12.95
N GLY A 94 2.70 -8.24 -13.57
CA GLY A 94 1.91 -7.03 -13.76
C GLY A 94 0.87 -7.23 -14.87
N ASP A 95 -0.39 -6.87 -14.60
CA ASP A 95 -1.48 -7.01 -15.57
C ASP A 95 -1.59 -5.79 -16.51
N GLY A 96 -0.86 -4.71 -16.21
CA GLY A 96 -0.86 -3.46 -16.95
C GLY A 96 -1.53 -2.34 -16.16
N LEU A 97 -2.24 -1.45 -16.87
CA LEU A 97 -2.94 -0.31 -16.29
C LEU A 97 -4.44 -0.40 -16.57
N TYR A 98 -5.25 0.06 -15.63
CA TYR A 98 -6.69 0.21 -15.76
C TYR A 98 -7.02 1.69 -15.65
N LEU A 99 -7.70 2.21 -16.66
CA LEU A 99 -8.00 3.62 -16.77
C LEU A 99 -9.50 3.85 -16.61
N SER A 100 -9.91 4.81 -15.81
CA SER A 100 -11.29 5.31 -15.72
C SER A 100 -11.32 6.79 -16.07
N ARG A 101 -12.38 7.20 -16.77
CA ARG A 101 -12.61 8.59 -17.20
C ARG A 101 -13.85 9.22 -16.54
N ASP A 102 -14.53 8.48 -15.69
CA ASP A 102 -15.84 8.80 -15.12
C ASP A 102 -15.88 8.53 -13.60
N GLY A 103 -14.77 8.78 -12.92
CA GLY A 103 -14.68 8.69 -11.46
C GLY A 103 -14.75 7.26 -10.93
N GLY A 104 -14.41 6.26 -11.75
CA GLY A 104 -14.36 4.84 -11.38
C GLY A 104 -15.60 4.05 -11.79
N ALA A 105 -16.57 4.66 -12.47
CA ALA A 105 -17.80 3.97 -12.88
C ALA A 105 -17.54 2.97 -14.02
N THR A 106 -16.65 3.29 -14.96
CA THR A 106 -16.18 2.38 -16.01
C THR A 106 -14.66 2.35 -16.10
N TRP A 107 -14.13 1.20 -16.49
CA TRP A 107 -12.69 0.93 -16.57
C TRP A 107 -12.29 0.35 -17.94
N PHE A 108 -11.15 0.82 -18.43
CA PHE A 108 -10.54 0.45 -19.70
C PHE A 108 -9.17 -0.19 -19.41
N PRO A 109 -8.97 -1.47 -19.73
CA PRO A 109 -7.70 -2.14 -19.53
C PRO A 109 -6.70 -1.72 -20.60
N ILE A 110 -5.47 -1.48 -20.19
CA ILE A 110 -4.28 -1.31 -21.00
C ILE A 110 -3.34 -2.45 -20.60
N PRO A 111 -3.46 -3.61 -21.27
CA PRO A 111 -2.67 -4.78 -20.92
C PRO A 111 -1.18 -4.50 -21.03
N MET A 112 -0.39 -5.21 -20.22
CA MET A 112 1.07 -5.20 -20.29
C MET A 112 1.62 -5.30 -21.73
N THR A 113 1.03 -6.16 -22.55
CA THR A 113 1.43 -6.39 -23.95
C THR A 113 1.14 -5.21 -24.89
N THR A 114 0.29 -4.28 -24.49
CA THR A 114 0.08 -3.01 -25.22
C THR A 114 1.20 -2.02 -24.92
N LEU A 115 1.66 -1.99 -23.67
CA LEU A 115 2.74 -1.11 -23.22
C LEU A 115 4.12 -1.63 -23.68
N PHE A 116 4.29 -2.95 -23.69
CA PHE A 116 5.56 -3.63 -23.99
C PHE A 116 5.31 -4.81 -24.94
N ALA A 117 4.99 -4.49 -26.20
CA ALA A 117 4.70 -5.48 -27.24
C ALA A 117 5.89 -6.41 -27.54
N ASP A 118 7.11 -5.94 -27.29
CA ASP A 118 8.36 -6.71 -27.36
C ASP A 118 8.44 -7.85 -26.32
N ARG A 119 7.60 -7.83 -25.27
CA ARG A 119 7.61 -8.83 -24.20
C ARG A 119 6.60 -9.96 -24.39
N THR A 120 5.81 -9.94 -25.47
CA THR A 120 4.78 -10.97 -25.71
C THR A 120 5.36 -12.37 -25.95
N SER A 121 6.62 -12.47 -26.38
CA SER A 121 7.30 -13.74 -26.66
C SER A 121 7.99 -14.36 -25.45
N MET A 122 7.92 -13.71 -24.28
CA MET A 122 8.53 -14.21 -23.04
C MET A 122 7.79 -15.44 -22.52
N ALA A 123 8.49 -16.32 -21.79
CA ALA A 123 7.90 -17.50 -21.16
C ALA A 123 6.80 -17.15 -20.15
N VAL A 124 6.96 -16.02 -19.44
CA VAL A 124 5.93 -15.39 -18.61
C VAL A 124 5.79 -13.94 -19.07
N PRO A 125 4.88 -13.64 -20.02
CA PRO A 125 4.64 -12.27 -20.46
C PRO A 125 4.20 -11.41 -19.25
N GLY A 126 4.98 -10.38 -18.91
CA GLY A 126 4.75 -9.52 -17.74
C GLY A 126 5.41 -9.99 -16.43
N GLY A 127 6.18 -11.09 -16.45
CA GLY A 127 6.97 -11.56 -15.31
C GLY A 127 7.91 -10.46 -14.80
N ASP A 128 7.76 -10.10 -13.52
CA ASP A 128 8.47 -9.02 -12.84
C ASP A 128 8.40 -7.65 -13.56
N VAL A 129 7.36 -7.42 -14.37
CA VAL A 129 7.04 -6.10 -14.96
C VAL A 129 5.86 -5.53 -14.18
N GLN A 130 6.08 -5.13 -12.94
CA GLN A 130 5.06 -4.51 -12.10
C GLN A 130 5.19 -2.99 -12.15
N SER A 131 4.08 -2.31 -11.88
CA SER A 131 4.10 -0.86 -11.66
C SER A 131 3.79 -0.57 -10.20
N PHE A 132 4.71 0.12 -9.54
CA PHE A 132 4.60 0.52 -8.13
C PHE A 132 4.33 2.02 -7.95
N GLY A 133 4.24 2.76 -9.06
CA GLY A 133 4.05 4.20 -9.05
C GLY A 133 3.26 4.63 -10.28
N VAL A 134 2.22 5.43 -10.05
CA VAL A 134 1.38 6.02 -11.09
C VAL A 134 1.12 7.45 -10.64
N TRP A 135 1.31 8.43 -11.52
CA TRP A 135 1.11 9.84 -11.17
C TRP A 135 0.65 10.65 -12.38
N PHE A 136 0.11 11.84 -12.11
CA PHE A 136 -0.22 12.80 -13.15
C PHE A 136 0.82 13.93 -13.19
N ASP A 137 1.22 14.30 -14.39
CA ASP A 137 1.91 15.56 -14.70
C ASP A 137 1.02 16.39 -15.62
N GLY A 138 0.34 17.39 -15.08
CA GLY A 138 -0.70 18.06 -15.87
C GLY A 138 -1.73 17.06 -16.41
N ALA A 139 -1.98 17.09 -17.72
CA ALA A 139 -2.90 16.14 -18.35
C ALA A 139 -2.29 14.75 -18.58
N ASP A 140 -0.96 14.63 -18.49
CA ASP A 140 -0.20 13.45 -18.84
C ASP A 140 -0.24 12.46 -17.68
N LEU A 141 -0.44 11.19 -18.01
CA LEU A 141 -0.40 10.10 -17.05
C LEU A 141 0.93 9.38 -17.19
N TRP A 142 1.63 9.23 -16.08
CA TRP A 142 2.87 8.50 -15.98
C TRP A 142 2.71 7.25 -15.12
N ALA A 143 3.53 6.23 -15.39
CA ALA A 143 3.63 5.03 -14.58
C ALA A 143 5.08 4.52 -14.55
N ALA A 144 5.58 4.23 -13.35
CA ALA A 144 6.87 3.62 -13.09
C ALA A 144 6.76 2.10 -13.22
N PHE A 145 7.77 1.44 -13.80
CA PHE A 145 7.83 -0.02 -13.98
C PHE A 145 9.18 -0.59 -13.55
N THR A 146 9.15 -1.80 -13.00
CA THR A 146 10.33 -2.48 -12.44
C THR A 146 11.40 -2.91 -13.45
N THR A 147 11.11 -2.92 -14.75
CA THR A 147 12.02 -3.47 -15.77
C THR A 147 12.22 -2.56 -16.98
N GLU A 148 11.79 -1.30 -16.90
CA GLU A 148 11.97 -0.33 -17.99
C GLU A 148 12.38 1.03 -17.45
N PHE A 149 11.57 1.58 -16.55
CA PHE A 149 11.72 2.82 -15.77
C PHE A 149 10.38 3.54 -15.73
N ALA A 150 10.00 4.27 -16.78
CA ALA A 150 8.73 4.99 -16.81
C ALA A 150 8.07 4.94 -18.18
N VAL A 151 6.75 4.95 -18.20
CA VAL A 151 5.94 5.16 -19.40
C VAL A 151 5.00 6.35 -19.18
N MET A 152 4.65 7.04 -20.25
CA MET A 152 3.75 8.19 -20.22
C MET A 152 2.73 8.12 -21.35
N THR A 153 1.52 8.60 -21.08
CA THR A 153 0.50 8.84 -22.09
C THR A 153 -0.08 10.25 -21.95
N PRO A 154 -0.01 11.10 -22.98
CA PRO A 154 -0.54 12.47 -22.92
C PRO A 154 -2.04 12.54 -23.21
N ASP A 155 -2.59 11.48 -23.79
CA ASP A 155 -3.98 11.38 -24.25
C ASP A 155 -4.78 10.31 -23.48
N PHE A 156 -4.24 9.94 -22.31
CA PHE A 156 -4.86 9.04 -21.34
C PHE A 156 -5.22 7.67 -21.93
N GLY A 157 -4.21 7.01 -22.49
CA GLY A 157 -4.22 5.61 -22.90
C GLY A 157 -4.27 5.34 -24.40
N VAL A 158 -4.17 6.36 -25.26
CA VAL A 158 -4.20 6.17 -26.73
C VAL A 158 -2.77 6.06 -27.28
N THR A 159 -1.90 7.00 -26.95
CA THR A 159 -0.49 7.05 -27.33
C THR A 159 0.38 6.84 -26.10
N TRP A 160 1.45 6.07 -26.25
CA TRP A 160 2.38 5.74 -25.17
C TRP A 160 3.81 6.06 -25.55
N TYR A 161 4.54 6.66 -24.62
CA TYR A 161 5.97 6.93 -24.68
C TYR A 161 6.67 6.15 -23.57
N ARG A 162 7.80 5.52 -23.90
CA ARG A 162 8.65 4.81 -22.94
C ARG A 162 9.87 5.67 -22.62
N TYR A 163 10.30 5.70 -21.38
CA TYR A 163 11.44 6.49 -20.93
C TYR A 163 12.42 5.58 -20.22
N ARG A 164 13.70 5.79 -20.46
CA ARG A 164 14.79 5.16 -19.70
C ARG A 164 15.79 6.23 -19.28
N PRO A 165 16.26 6.22 -18.03
CA PRO A 165 17.04 7.31 -17.46
C PRO A 165 18.47 7.35 -18.02
N ASP A 166 18.93 6.23 -18.60
CA ASP A 166 20.21 6.08 -19.30
C ASP A 166 20.12 6.30 -20.81
N SER A 167 18.90 6.45 -21.35
CA SER A 167 18.67 6.77 -22.76
C SER A 167 18.67 8.28 -22.93
N THR A 168 19.64 8.81 -23.69
CA THR A 168 19.64 10.23 -24.05
C THR A 168 18.66 10.56 -25.18
N ASN A 169 17.80 9.62 -25.61
CA ASN A 169 16.71 9.84 -26.56
C ASN A 169 15.81 8.59 -26.67
N ASN A 170 14.50 8.75 -26.50
CA ASN A 170 13.50 7.84 -27.08
C ASN A 170 12.83 8.57 -28.26
N PRO A 171 12.46 7.97 -29.41
CA PRO A 171 12.74 6.67 -30.02
C PRO A 171 13.46 6.86 -31.39
N GLN A 172 14.78 6.68 -31.51
CA GLN A 172 15.52 6.49 -32.79
C GLN A 172 16.91 5.92 -32.49
N PRO A 173 17.63 5.33 -33.48
CA PRO A 173 18.84 4.57 -33.25
C PRO A 173 19.89 5.40 -32.49
N ASN A 174 20.50 4.76 -31.50
CA ASN A 174 21.65 5.17 -30.70
C ASN A 174 22.45 6.36 -31.29
N PRO A 175 22.57 7.52 -30.60
CA PRO A 175 23.33 8.67 -31.08
C PRO A 175 24.86 8.52 -30.93
N PHE A 176 25.38 7.37 -30.50
CA PHE A 176 26.81 7.06 -30.50
C PHE A 176 27.17 5.90 -31.45
N PRO A 177 27.07 6.10 -32.78
CA PRO A 177 27.60 5.16 -33.74
C PRO A 177 29.14 5.26 -33.74
N GLY A 178 29.80 4.63 -32.76
CA GLY A 178 31.26 4.54 -32.76
C GLY A 178 31.98 4.33 -31.43
N ASP A 179 31.29 4.32 -30.27
CA ASP A 179 31.94 4.06 -28.98
C ASP A 179 31.27 2.90 -28.21
N PRO A 180 31.75 1.66 -28.42
CA PRO A 180 31.22 0.46 -27.76
C PRO A 180 31.34 0.49 -26.23
N GLN A 181 32.20 1.33 -25.65
CA GLN A 181 32.35 1.40 -24.18
C GLN A 181 31.28 2.24 -23.48
N ARG A 182 30.50 3.02 -24.24
CA ARG A 182 29.36 3.81 -23.74
C ARG A 182 28.01 3.16 -24.03
N GLN A 183 27.98 2.00 -24.69
CA GLN A 183 26.76 1.45 -25.25
C GLN A 183 25.80 0.83 -24.24
N HIS A 184 26.25 0.24 -23.13
CA HIS A 184 25.34 -0.43 -22.19
C HIS A 184 25.92 -0.43 -20.78
N ARG A 185 25.47 0.48 -19.90
CA ARG A 185 25.57 0.23 -18.47
C ARG A 185 24.29 0.68 -17.80
N TYR A 186 23.38 -0.27 -17.66
CA TYR A 186 22.37 -0.31 -16.61
C TYR A 186 23.10 -0.28 -15.26
N ARG A 187 23.55 0.91 -14.82
CA ARG A 187 24.22 1.02 -13.52
C ARG A 187 23.19 0.72 -12.43
N HIS A 188 23.52 -0.24 -11.56
CA HIS A 188 22.86 -0.50 -10.27
C HIS A 188 21.32 -0.65 -10.32
N LEU A 189 20.74 -1.24 -11.36
CA LEU A 189 19.28 -1.40 -11.48
C LEU A 189 18.50 -0.06 -11.57
N ASN A 190 19.11 1.02 -12.07
CA ASN A 190 18.43 2.33 -12.19
C ASN A 190 17.21 2.33 -13.13
N TYR A 191 17.07 1.32 -13.99
CA TYR A 191 15.87 1.12 -14.81
C TYR A 191 14.66 0.62 -13.99
N ARG A 192 14.88 0.12 -12.76
CA ARG A 192 13.85 -0.44 -11.89
C ARG A 192 13.24 0.68 -11.07
N ALA A 193 12.20 1.30 -11.61
CA ALA A 193 11.51 2.41 -10.96
C ALA A 193 10.38 1.93 -10.05
N PHE A 194 10.14 2.68 -8.97
CA PHE A 194 9.12 2.38 -7.98
C PHE A 194 8.06 3.47 -7.92
N ASP A 195 8.45 4.72 -7.75
CA ASP A 195 7.52 5.82 -7.56
C ASP A 195 7.93 7.05 -8.36
N GLY A 196 7.04 8.01 -8.50
CA GLY A 196 7.32 9.23 -9.22
C GLY A 196 6.30 10.32 -8.99
N LEU A 197 6.71 11.55 -9.24
CA LEU A 197 5.86 12.73 -9.15
C LEU A 197 6.35 13.81 -10.10
N ALA A 198 5.44 14.71 -10.45
CA ALA A 198 5.76 15.94 -11.17
C ALA A 198 5.41 17.16 -10.33
N VAL A 199 6.35 18.09 -10.24
CA VAL A 199 6.21 19.35 -9.49
C VAL A 199 6.77 20.48 -10.34
N HIS A 200 5.88 21.41 -10.71
CA HIS A 200 6.16 22.42 -11.73
C HIS A 200 6.64 21.76 -13.03
N ASP A 201 7.78 22.19 -13.59
CA ASP A 201 8.36 21.62 -14.81
C ASP A 201 9.39 20.51 -14.52
N THR A 202 9.38 19.94 -13.31
CA THR A 202 10.34 18.90 -12.90
C THR A 202 9.64 17.59 -12.59
N ILE A 203 10.14 16.51 -13.22
CA ILE A 203 9.69 15.15 -12.96
C ILE A 203 10.75 14.45 -12.12
N TRP A 204 10.32 13.77 -11.07
CA TRP A 204 11.15 12.94 -10.21
C TRP A 204 10.66 11.50 -10.28
N VAL A 205 11.60 10.55 -10.44
CA VAL A 205 11.32 9.12 -10.48
C VAL A 205 12.32 8.39 -9.61
N SER A 206 11.82 7.64 -8.63
CA SER A 206 12.61 6.87 -7.69
C SER A 206 12.90 5.46 -8.22
N THR A 207 14.08 4.92 -7.89
CA THR A 207 14.55 3.63 -8.42
C THR A 207 15.30 2.82 -7.37
N ASN A 208 15.80 1.65 -7.76
CA ASN A 208 16.77 0.87 -6.97
C ASN A 208 18.17 1.52 -6.89
N ALA A 209 18.42 2.59 -7.65
CA ALA A 209 19.69 3.31 -7.69
C ALA A 209 19.48 4.82 -7.55
N GLY A 210 18.70 5.19 -6.54
CA GLY A 210 18.51 6.56 -6.14
C GLY A 210 17.33 7.22 -6.83
N ILE A 211 17.49 8.50 -7.13
CA ILE A 211 16.42 9.38 -7.57
C ILE A 211 16.81 10.01 -8.89
N ASN A 212 15.95 9.90 -9.89
CA ASN A 212 16.14 10.50 -11.20
C ASN A 212 15.29 11.75 -11.32
N ARG A 213 15.85 12.80 -11.92
CA ARG A 213 15.20 14.08 -12.15
C ARG A 213 15.27 14.47 -13.61
N SER A 214 14.16 14.90 -14.17
CA SER A 214 14.10 15.53 -15.49
C SER A 214 13.50 16.93 -15.39
N THR A 215 13.97 17.84 -16.23
CA THR A 215 13.46 19.23 -16.36
C THR A 215 13.05 19.58 -17.79
N ASP A 216 13.00 18.58 -18.67
CA ASP A 216 12.75 18.71 -20.11
C ASP A 216 11.69 17.72 -20.60
N GLY A 217 10.74 17.37 -19.73
CA GLY A 217 9.63 16.45 -20.08
C GLY A 217 10.07 14.99 -20.21
N GLY A 218 11.12 14.59 -19.49
CA GLY A 218 11.66 13.23 -19.48
C GLY A 218 12.68 12.95 -20.59
N ILE A 219 13.11 13.95 -21.37
CA ILE A 219 14.09 13.74 -22.45
C ILE A 219 15.47 13.39 -21.87
N THR A 220 15.89 14.10 -20.82
CA THR A 220 17.13 13.83 -20.09
C THR A 220 16.88 13.65 -18.60
N TRP A 221 17.74 12.83 -17.97
CA TRP A 221 17.63 12.48 -16.56
C TRP A 221 18.96 12.67 -15.83
N GLN A 222 18.89 13.36 -14.69
CA GLN A 222 19.97 13.46 -13.72
C GLN A 222 19.69 12.51 -12.57
N ASN A 223 20.64 11.62 -12.25
CA ASN A 223 20.52 10.66 -11.16
C ASN A 223 21.24 11.15 -9.89
N PHE A 224 20.62 10.92 -8.73
CA PHE A 224 21.13 11.22 -7.40
C PHE A 224 21.18 9.93 -6.58
N ASP A 225 22.38 9.46 -6.28
CA ASP A 225 22.65 8.23 -5.51
C ASP A 225 23.46 8.54 -4.23
N ALA A 226 23.57 7.58 -3.32
CA ALA A 226 24.23 7.75 -2.03
C ALA A 226 25.72 8.07 -2.19
N ALA A 227 26.38 7.48 -3.18
CA ALA A 227 27.80 7.66 -3.45
C ALA A 227 28.13 9.07 -3.97
N ARG A 228 27.28 9.66 -4.82
CA ARG A 228 27.56 10.94 -5.51
C ARG A 228 26.80 12.11 -4.91
N ALA A 229 25.55 11.92 -4.55
CA ALA A 229 24.66 12.96 -4.04
C ALA A 229 24.57 12.97 -2.51
N GLY A 230 25.00 11.90 -1.84
CA GLY A 230 24.99 11.81 -0.38
C GLY A 230 23.61 11.57 0.21
N ILE A 231 22.65 11.05 -0.57
CA ILE A 231 21.40 10.52 -0.02
C ILE A 231 21.70 9.33 0.89
N SER A 232 20.82 9.02 1.84
CA SER A 232 21.11 8.02 2.87
C SER A 232 21.15 6.58 2.34
N GLY A 233 20.53 6.27 1.21
CA GLY A 233 20.57 4.95 0.58
C GLY A 233 19.98 4.93 -0.82
N ASP A 234 20.38 3.94 -1.60
CA ASP A 234 20.10 3.85 -3.04
C ASP A 234 18.76 3.21 -3.40
N PHE A 235 18.17 2.36 -2.55
CA PHE A 235 16.81 1.87 -2.82
C PHE A 235 15.80 2.92 -2.37
N VAL A 236 15.06 3.49 -3.33
CA VAL A 236 14.11 4.57 -3.07
C VAL A 236 12.68 4.13 -3.43
N PRO A 237 11.93 3.53 -2.49
CA PRO A 237 10.59 3.02 -2.77
C PRO A 237 9.53 4.12 -2.92
N SER A 238 9.74 5.33 -2.38
CA SER A 238 8.79 6.43 -2.56
C SER A 238 9.46 7.80 -2.57
N VAL A 239 8.87 8.70 -3.35
CA VAL A 239 9.15 10.12 -3.35
C VAL A 239 7.87 10.90 -3.11
N ALA A 240 7.96 12.01 -2.38
CA ALA A 240 6.80 12.85 -2.10
C ALA A 240 7.22 14.32 -2.00
N VAL A 241 6.28 15.23 -2.23
CA VAL A 241 6.54 16.68 -2.15
C VAL A 241 5.70 17.34 -1.06
N ASP A 242 6.37 18.14 -0.23
CA ASP A 242 5.69 19.16 0.57
C ASP A 242 5.47 20.38 -0.33
N THR A 243 4.27 20.46 -0.92
CA THR A 243 3.93 21.51 -1.88
C THR A 243 3.85 22.91 -1.26
N VAL A 244 3.68 23.01 0.07
CA VAL A 244 3.66 24.29 0.78
C VAL A 244 5.05 24.90 0.84
N ASN A 245 6.06 24.08 1.12
CA ASN A 245 7.45 24.52 1.28
C ASN A 245 8.33 24.26 0.05
N GLY A 246 7.83 23.54 -0.95
CA GLY A 246 8.59 23.15 -2.15
C GLY A 246 9.72 22.17 -1.87
N ILE A 247 9.54 21.27 -0.90
CA ILE A 247 10.58 20.31 -0.48
C ILE A 247 10.27 18.94 -1.07
N LEU A 248 11.23 18.36 -1.79
CA LEU A 248 11.17 16.96 -2.21
C LEU A 248 11.72 16.08 -1.10
N TRP A 249 10.95 15.06 -0.73
CA TRP A 249 11.31 14.03 0.24
C TRP A 249 11.39 12.67 -0.45
N ALA A 250 12.26 11.81 0.06
CA ALA A 250 12.47 10.46 -0.42
C ALA A 250 12.65 9.51 0.75
N SER A 251 11.97 8.37 0.71
CA SER A 251 12.30 7.24 1.56
C SER A 251 13.51 6.55 0.96
N THR A 252 14.57 6.37 1.74
CA THR A 252 15.82 5.79 1.23
C THR A 252 16.20 4.60 2.08
N GLN A 253 16.57 3.50 1.45
CA GLN A 253 16.93 2.27 2.10
C GLN A 253 18.30 1.82 1.59
N SER A 254 19.02 1.07 2.43
CA SER A 254 20.13 0.27 1.88
C SER A 254 19.53 -0.67 0.83
N THR A 255 20.22 -0.87 -0.29
CA THR A 255 19.73 -1.78 -1.34
C THR A 255 19.51 -3.18 -0.79
N GLY A 256 20.24 -3.58 0.27
CA GLY A 256 20.12 -4.89 0.91
C GLY A 256 20.50 -6.07 0.01
N LEU A 257 20.91 -5.79 -1.23
CA LEU A 257 21.30 -6.76 -2.24
C LEU A 257 22.82 -6.85 -2.22
N ASP A 258 23.34 -7.91 -1.59
CA ASP A 258 24.73 -8.28 -1.78
C ASP A 258 24.89 -9.21 -3.01
N GLU A 259 26.10 -9.26 -3.54
CA GLU A 259 26.44 -10.04 -4.73
C GLU A 259 26.12 -11.54 -4.56
N ASN A 260 26.20 -12.07 -3.34
CA ASN A 260 25.93 -13.47 -3.05
C ASN A 260 24.43 -13.78 -3.07
N TYR A 261 23.58 -12.87 -2.59
CA TYR A 261 22.12 -13.00 -2.67
C TYR A 261 21.68 -13.08 -4.13
N LEU A 262 22.18 -12.17 -4.98
CA LEU A 262 21.82 -12.12 -6.40
C LEU A 262 22.34 -13.34 -7.18
N LYS A 263 23.54 -13.84 -6.86
CA LYS A 263 24.09 -15.09 -7.43
C LYS A 263 23.28 -16.33 -7.04
N ASN A 264 22.73 -16.36 -5.83
CA ASN A 264 22.03 -17.54 -5.28
C ASN A 264 20.51 -17.52 -5.48
N ASN A 265 19.91 -16.37 -5.81
CA ASN A 265 18.49 -16.21 -6.08
C ASN A 265 18.26 -15.71 -7.51
N PRO A 266 18.68 -16.47 -8.54
CA PRO A 266 18.52 -16.07 -9.92
C PRO A 266 17.05 -15.81 -10.30
N GLN A 267 16.08 -16.43 -9.64
CA GLN A 267 14.67 -16.21 -9.91
C GLN A 267 14.17 -14.80 -9.51
N ASP A 268 14.82 -14.15 -8.53
CA ASP A 268 14.52 -12.76 -8.10
C ASP A 268 15.16 -11.72 -9.05
N VAL A 269 15.98 -12.17 -10.01
CA VAL A 269 16.79 -11.34 -10.91
C VAL A 269 16.51 -11.65 -12.40
N PHE A 270 15.99 -12.83 -12.72
CA PHE A 270 15.95 -13.33 -14.10
C PHE A 270 14.57 -13.90 -14.46
N THR A 271 13.77 -13.13 -15.20
CA THR A 271 12.61 -13.69 -15.91
C THR A 271 12.36 -13.12 -17.30
N ASP A 272 13.30 -12.42 -17.96
CA ASP A 272 13.00 -11.86 -19.29
C ASP A 272 13.37 -12.70 -20.52
N GLY A 273 14.27 -13.69 -20.44
CA GLY A 273 14.64 -14.48 -21.63
C GLY A 273 15.22 -13.66 -22.80
N VAL A 274 15.52 -12.38 -22.59
CA VAL A 274 16.21 -11.43 -23.46
C VAL A 274 17.57 -11.10 -22.83
N PHE A 275 18.24 -12.11 -22.24
CA PHE A 275 19.41 -11.90 -21.38
C PHE A 275 20.76 -12.32 -21.96
N ASP A 276 20.90 -12.52 -23.28
CA ASP A 276 22.12 -13.15 -23.80
C ASP A 276 23.25 -12.20 -24.29
N SER A 277 23.16 -10.88 -24.09
CA SER A 277 24.32 -10.01 -24.46
C SER A 277 24.49 -8.65 -23.78
N LEU A 278 23.56 -8.16 -22.96
CA LEU A 278 23.60 -6.75 -22.52
C LEU A 278 23.83 -6.49 -21.03
N ASP A 279 23.71 -7.51 -20.16
CA ASP A 279 23.55 -7.28 -18.70
C ASP A 279 24.58 -8.01 -17.82
N TYR A 280 25.65 -8.54 -18.42
CA TYR A 280 26.82 -9.03 -17.69
C TYR A 280 27.85 -7.91 -17.48
N ASP A 281 27.52 -6.92 -16.67
CA ASP A 281 28.53 -6.10 -15.98
C ASP A 281 27.95 -5.63 -14.65
N LEU A 282 27.68 -6.60 -13.75
CA LEU A 282 27.94 -6.38 -12.34
C LEU A 282 29.39 -5.94 -12.27
N ASP A 283 29.59 -4.63 -12.16
CA ASP A 283 30.79 -3.85 -11.90
C ASP A 283 32.13 -4.57 -12.16
N ARG A 284 33.01 -3.96 -12.97
CA ARG A 284 34.37 -4.47 -13.29
C ARG A 284 35.24 -4.79 -12.05
N ASP A 285 34.83 -4.43 -10.84
CA ASP A 285 35.46 -4.77 -9.55
C ASP A 285 34.79 -5.94 -8.79
N GLY A 286 33.62 -6.43 -9.23
CA GLY A 286 32.91 -7.57 -8.66
C GLY A 286 32.25 -7.29 -7.31
N VAL A 287 31.87 -6.02 -7.03
CA VAL A 287 31.33 -5.63 -5.74
C VAL A 287 29.98 -4.93 -5.88
N LEU A 288 28.90 -5.62 -5.53
CA LEU A 288 27.61 -5.01 -5.22
C LEU A 288 27.64 -4.47 -3.79
N ASP A 289 28.35 -3.39 -3.56
CA ASP A 289 28.21 -2.59 -2.34
C ASP A 289 27.21 -1.49 -2.66
N GLY A 290 25.94 -1.63 -2.25
CA GLY A 290 25.05 -0.48 -2.19
C GLY A 290 25.34 0.32 -0.92
N PRO A 291 26.08 1.44 -0.95
CA PRO A 291 26.29 2.24 0.25
C PRO A 291 24.95 2.78 0.76
N GLY A 292 24.69 2.71 2.06
CA GLY A 292 23.56 3.41 2.65
C GLY A 292 22.96 2.76 3.89
N LYS A 293 22.02 3.48 4.52
CA LYS A 293 21.25 3.08 5.68
C LYS A 293 19.78 3.40 5.45
N ASN A 294 18.90 2.66 6.13
CA ASN A 294 17.47 2.98 6.10
C ASN A 294 17.25 4.35 6.76
N GLY A 295 16.61 5.24 6.02
CA GLY A 295 16.50 6.64 6.40
C GLY A 295 15.64 7.45 5.45
N LEU A 296 15.75 8.77 5.57
CA LEU A 296 15.02 9.76 4.81
C LEU A 296 16.03 10.70 4.15
N SER A 297 15.77 11.10 2.91
CA SER A 297 16.55 12.13 2.23
C SER A 297 15.64 13.21 1.67
N TRP A 298 16.05 14.47 1.72
CA TRP A 298 15.25 15.56 1.15
C TRP A 298 16.10 16.70 0.62
N THR A 299 15.54 17.44 -0.34
CA THR A 299 16.18 18.59 -0.97
C THR A 299 15.20 19.76 -1.06
N ARG A 300 15.75 20.98 -0.91
CA ARG A 300 15.02 22.25 -1.00
C ARG A 300 15.43 23.06 -2.24
N ASP A 301 16.40 22.59 -3.02
CA ASP A 301 17.05 23.33 -4.09
C ASP A 301 17.12 22.53 -5.41
N GLY A 302 16.20 21.58 -5.57
CA GLY A 302 16.11 20.77 -6.78
C GLY A 302 17.23 19.74 -6.92
N GLY A 303 17.78 19.27 -5.80
CA GLY A 303 18.81 18.24 -5.73
C GLY A 303 20.25 18.76 -5.80
N GLN A 304 20.47 20.08 -5.70
CA GLN A 304 21.83 20.62 -5.60
C GLN A 304 22.48 20.23 -4.27
N THR A 305 21.68 20.25 -3.19
CA THR A 305 22.06 19.75 -1.88
C THR A 305 21.00 18.79 -1.34
N TRP A 306 21.46 17.81 -0.56
CA TRP A 306 20.63 16.81 0.09
C TRP A 306 20.87 16.81 1.59
N HIS A 307 19.77 16.76 2.34
CA HIS A 307 19.76 16.48 3.76
C HIS A 307 19.36 15.02 3.98
N THR A 308 19.90 14.40 5.02
CA THR A 308 19.58 13.01 5.36
C THR A 308 19.28 12.86 6.85
N TYR A 309 18.43 11.89 7.16
CA TYR A 309 18.15 11.46 8.51
C TYR A 309 18.14 9.93 8.58
N VAL A 310 18.97 9.36 9.45
CA VAL A 310 19.10 7.92 9.65
C VAL A 310 18.62 7.57 11.07
N PRO A 311 17.41 7.04 11.24
CA PRO A 311 16.78 6.81 12.55
C PRO A 311 17.60 5.93 13.51
N VAL A 312 18.37 4.97 12.99
CA VAL A 312 19.18 4.06 13.83
C VAL A 312 20.39 4.76 14.46
N ASP A 313 20.86 5.87 13.86
CA ASP A 313 22.00 6.63 14.34
C ASP A 313 21.58 7.73 15.34
N ASP A 314 20.30 8.09 15.41
CA ASP A 314 19.76 9.05 16.38
C ASP A 314 19.54 8.35 17.73
N ALA A 315 20.26 8.78 18.77
CA ALA A 315 20.18 8.19 20.10
C ALA A 315 18.77 8.26 20.74
N SER A 316 17.92 9.19 20.30
CA SER A 316 16.53 9.32 20.79
C SER A 316 15.55 8.38 20.10
N VAL A 317 15.88 7.90 18.88
CA VAL A 317 15.06 6.98 18.10
C VAL A 317 15.67 5.57 18.11
N GLY A 318 16.94 5.43 17.70
CA GLY A 318 17.78 4.26 17.96
C GLY A 318 17.26 2.95 17.37
N VAL A 319 16.47 3.03 16.30
CA VAL A 319 15.83 1.86 15.66
C VAL A 319 16.07 1.88 14.16
N ASP A 320 16.26 0.70 13.59
CA ASP A 320 16.25 0.53 12.14
C ASP A 320 14.81 0.69 11.62
N PHE A 321 14.56 1.78 10.90
CA PHE A 321 13.24 2.17 10.42
C PHE A 321 13.24 2.21 8.90
N ARG A 322 12.36 1.43 8.27
CA ARG A 322 12.15 1.44 6.82
C ARG A 322 10.97 2.34 6.49
N ALA A 323 11.23 3.40 5.72
CA ALA A 323 10.22 4.35 5.28
C ALA A 323 9.53 3.90 3.99
N TRP A 324 8.22 4.15 3.89
CA TRP A 324 7.36 3.78 2.76
C TRP A 324 6.60 4.96 2.18
N GLY A 325 5.85 5.73 2.99
CA GLY A 325 4.99 6.82 2.52
C GLY A 325 5.11 8.09 3.36
N PHE A 326 4.67 9.23 2.81
CA PHE A 326 4.83 10.55 3.43
C PHE A 326 3.53 11.35 3.43
N ALA A 327 3.32 12.14 4.48
CA ALA A 327 2.27 13.13 4.55
C ALA A 327 2.79 14.46 5.12
N PHE A 328 2.24 15.54 4.58
CA PHE A 328 2.64 16.91 4.93
C PHE A 328 1.43 17.76 5.24
N ASN A 329 1.61 18.74 6.13
CA ASN A 329 0.65 19.82 6.34
C ASN A 329 1.30 21.22 6.24
N GLY A 330 2.51 21.30 5.67
CA GLY A 330 3.32 22.50 5.55
C GLY A 330 4.11 22.89 6.80
N GLN A 331 3.85 22.26 7.95
CA GLN A 331 4.62 22.47 9.19
C GLN A 331 5.27 21.17 9.70
N LYS A 332 4.58 20.06 9.48
CA LYS A 332 4.94 18.74 9.98
C LYS A 332 5.13 17.76 8.85
N VAL A 333 5.98 16.78 9.11
CA VAL A 333 6.21 15.62 8.26
C VAL A 333 5.83 14.38 9.04
N LEU A 334 4.95 13.56 8.47
CA LEU A 334 4.72 12.20 8.93
C LEU A 334 5.24 11.22 7.89
N VAL A 335 5.84 10.14 8.37
CA VAL A 335 6.39 9.07 7.53
C VAL A 335 5.85 7.73 8.01
N GLY A 336 5.13 7.07 7.13
CA GLY A 336 4.72 5.67 7.27
C GLY A 336 5.90 4.75 7.07
N GLY A 337 6.05 3.75 7.94
CA GLY A 337 7.16 2.82 7.85
C GLY A 337 7.00 1.57 8.70
N SER A 338 8.10 0.84 8.83
CA SER A 338 8.19 -0.32 9.72
C SER A 338 9.47 -0.34 10.56
N ILE A 339 9.37 -0.94 11.74
CA ILE A 339 10.51 -1.34 12.56
C ILE A 339 10.49 -2.86 12.65
N GLY A 340 11.40 -3.52 11.94
CA GLY A 340 11.24 -4.94 11.61
C GLY A 340 9.93 -5.15 10.85
N SER A 341 9.02 -5.95 11.43
CA SER A 341 7.69 -6.19 10.87
C SER A 341 6.59 -5.31 11.49
N PHE A 342 6.89 -4.46 12.47
CA PHE A 342 5.84 -3.71 13.18
C PHE A 342 5.47 -2.40 12.50
N ASP A 343 4.20 -2.02 12.61
CA ASP A 343 3.70 -0.69 12.25
C ASP A 343 4.48 0.41 12.97
N ALA A 344 5.01 1.37 12.21
CA ALA A 344 5.74 2.49 12.78
C ALA A 344 5.42 3.79 12.03
N LEU A 345 5.38 4.89 12.78
CA LEU A 345 5.32 6.25 12.23
C LEU A 345 6.52 7.03 12.76
N LEU A 346 7.19 7.75 11.87
CA LEU A 346 8.10 8.83 12.23
C LEU A 346 7.39 10.16 12.06
N ARG A 347 7.72 11.09 12.94
CA ARG A 347 7.17 12.44 12.93
C ARG A 347 8.27 13.46 13.13
N SER A 348 8.23 14.52 12.33
CA SER A 348 8.94 15.77 12.56
C SER A 348 7.94 16.91 12.68
N ASP A 349 8.12 17.76 13.69
CA ASP A 349 7.31 18.96 13.93
C ASP A 349 8.01 20.25 13.45
N ASP A 350 9.17 20.12 12.79
CA ASP A 350 10.08 21.20 12.40
C ASP A 350 10.77 20.94 11.03
N LEU A 351 10.03 20.31 10.11
CA LEU A 351 10.43 20.03 8.73
C LEU A 351 11.79 19.33 8.59
N GLY A 352 12.02 18.33 9.45
CA GLY A 352 13.15 17.41 9.40
C GLY A 352 14.31 17.72 10.33
N THR A 353 14.22 18.76 11.16
CA THR A 353 15.30 19.14 12.08
C THR A 353 15.37 18.17 13.27
N THR A 354 14.23 17.78 13.82
CA THR A 354 14.10 16.77 14.86
C THR A 354 13.03 15.74 14.51
N TRP A 355 13.21 14.53 15.03
CA TRP A 355 12.37 13.38 14.73
C TRP A 355 12.00 12.61 15.99
N ARG A 356 10.84 11.96 15.96
CA ARG A 356 10.40 11.04 17.02
C ARG A 356 9.51 9.95 16.45
N LEU A 357 9.47 8.80 17.13
CA LEU A 357 8.45 7.80 16.88
C LEU A 357 7.08 8.31 17.35
N GLN A 358 6.08 8.16 16.50
CA GLN A 358 4.68 8.50 16.77
C GLN A 358 3.89 7.21 17.00
N PRO A 359 3.47 6.90 18.24
CA PRO A 359 2.67 5.71 18.50
C PRO A 359 1.28 5.81 17.84
N ILE A 360 0.84 4.69 17.25
CA ILE A 360 -0.56 4.49 16.83
C ILE A 360 -1.29 3.81 17.99
N ARG A 361 -1.97 4.61 18.82
CA ARG A 361 -2.66 4.17 20.04
C ARG A 361 -4.12 4.58 20.03
N THR A 362 -5.02 3.63 20.31
CA THR A 362 -6.43 3.95 20.52
C THR A 362 -6.63 4.66 21.86
N ALA A 363 -7.80 5.29 22.04
CA ALA A 363 -8.18 5.89 23.32
C ALA A 363 -8.19 4.90 24.50
N HIS A 364 -8.32 3.60 24.21
CA HIS A 364 -8.26 2.52 25.20
C HIS A 364 -6.82 2.07 25.53
N GLY A 365 -5.81 2.65 24.88
CA GLY A 365 -4.40 2.32 25.07
C GLY A 365 -3.90 1.16 24.21
N ASP A 366 -4.75 0.57 23.37
CA ASP A 366 -4.33 -0.48 22.45
C ASP A 366 -3.36 0.09 21.41
N THR A 367 -2.27 -0.63 21.17
CA THR A 367 -1.30 -0.28 20.13
C THR A 367 -1.57 -1.09 18.87
N SER A 368 -1.38 -0.47 17.70
CA SER A 368 -1.18 -1.26 16.49
C SER A 368 0.11 -2.06 16.64
N ARG A 369 0.00 -3.39 16.55
CA ARG A 369 1.14 -4.30 16.45
C ARG A 369 0.82 -5.31 15.35
N SER A 370 0.66 -4.82 14.13
CA SER A 370 0.59 -5.68 12.96
C SER A 370 2.00 -6.07 12.51
N GLY A 371 2.09 -7.12 11.68
CA GLY A 371 3.34 -7.60 11.07
C GLY A 371 3.64 -7.04 9.67
N GLN A 372 2.95 -5.99 9.22
CA GLN A 372 3.03 -5.49 7.84
C GLN A 372 3.67 -4.09 7.70
N GLY A 373 3.79 -3.33 8.78
CA GLY A 373 4.22 -1.93 8.71
C GLY A 373 3.08 -0.97 8.35
N VAL A 374 3.33 0.33 8.50
CA VAL A 374 2.46 1.36 7.91
C VAL A 374 2.90 1.55 6.47
N THR A 375 2.04 1.18 5.52
CA THR A 375 2.37 1.23 4.09
C THR A 375 2.24 2.63 3.52
N ASP A 376 1.34 3.45 4.05
CA ASP A 376 1.17 4.83 3.63
C ASP A 376 0.49 5.71 4.71
N VAL A 377 0.63 7.02 4.56
CA VAL A 377 0.06 8.05 5.45
C VAL A 377 -0.46 9.21 4.62
N ALA A 378 -1.60 9.77 5.02
CA ALA A 378 -2.19 10.95 4.37
C ALA A 378 -2.66 11.99 5.40
N TRP A 379 -2.61 13.26 5.01
CA TRP A 379 -3.19 14.36 5.78
C TRP A 379 -4.33 14.97 4.96
N GLN A 380 -5.55 14.95 5.49
CA GLN A 380 -6.71 15.54 4.82
C GLN A 380 -7.56 16.30 5.84
N ASN A 381 -7.76 17.59 5.59
CA ASN A 381 -8.67 18.44 6.38
C ASN A 381 -8.43 18.36 7.90
N GLY A 382 -7.16 18.39 8.32
CA GLY A 382 -6.77 18.29 9.74
C GLY A 382 -6.80 16.86 10.31
N THR A 383 -7.24 15.86 9.55
CA THR A 383 -7.23 14.45 9.94
C THR A 383 -6.01 13.75 9.36
N ILE A 384 -5.32 12.97 10.19
CA ILE A 384 -4.24 12.08 9.77
C ILE A 384 -4.86 10.71 9.49
N TRP A 385 -4.49 10.09 8.37
CA TRP A 385 -4.92 8.76 7.95
C TRP A 385 -3.69 7.87 7.77
N VAL A 386 -3.79 6.61 8.19
CA VAL A 386 -2.71 5.63 8.05
C VAL A 386 -3.26 4.26 7.65
N THR A 387 -2.57 3.60 6.75
CA THR A 387 -2.80 2.21 6.37
C THR A 387 -1.90 1.31 7.20
N THR A 388 -2.47 0.62 8.19
CA THR A 388 -1.73 -0.32 9.05
C THR A 388 -2.05 -1.76 8.64
N GLY A 389 -1.25 -2.74 9.05
CA GLY A 389 -1.61 -4.14 8.81
C GLY A 389 -2.79 -4.67 9.65
N LEU A 390 -3.41 -3.85 10.50
CA LEU A 390 -4.74 -4.12 11.05
C LEU A 390 -5.84 -3.46 10.21
N GLY A 391 -5.53 -2.33 9.58
CA GLY A 391 -6.35 -1.71 8.55
C GLY A 391 -6.31 -0.20 8.60
N LEU A 392 -7.37 0.43 8.09
CA LEU A 392 -7.42 1.88 7.99
C LEU A 392 -7.66 2.51 9.36
N ALA A 393 -6.73 3.35 9.80
CA ALA A 393 -6.86 4.14 11.02
C ALA A 393 -6.75 5.64 10.73
N ARG A 394 -7.34 6.43 11.63
CA ARG A 394 -7.28 7.89 11.56
C ARG A 394 -7.09 8.53 12.91
N SER A 395 -6.61 9.77 12.91
CA SER A 395 -6.52 10.62 14.10
C SER A 395 -6.98 12.05 13.77
N THR A 396 -7.80 12.61 14.65
CA THR A 396 -8.33 13.98 14.55
C THR A 396 -7.75 14.92 15.62
N ASP A 397 -6.86 14.41 16.47
CA ASP A 397 -6.24 15.08 17.61
C ASP A 397 -4.71 15.16 17.47
N ASP A 398 -4.24 15.31 16.22
CA ASP A 398 -2.81 15.45 15.89
C ASP A 398 -1.98 14.22 16.31
N GLY A 399 -2.55 13.02 16.17
CA GLY A 399 -1.89 11.74 16.41
C GLY A 399 -1.88 11.30 17.87
N GLN A 400 -2.61 11.97 18.77
CA GLN A 400 -2.66 11.57 20.19
C GLN A 400 -3.47 10.29 20.37
N THR A 401 -4.62 10.18 19.71
CA THR A 401 -5.46 8.99 19.70
C THR A 401 -5.88 8.60 18.27
N TRP A 402 -6.11 7.30 18.09
CA TRP A 402 -6.40 6.70 16.79
C TRP A 402 -7.68 5.88 16.82
N GLU A 403 -8.48 6.04 15.78
CA GLU A 403 -9.72 5.31 15.53
C GLU A 403 -9.55 4.42 14.29
N TYR A 404 -9.94 3.15 14.38
CA TYR A 404 -9.94 2.26 13.22
C TYR A 404 -11.31 2.30 12.54
N ILE A 405 -11.29 2.48 11.21
CA ILE A 405 -12.51 2.49 10.39
C ILE A 405 -12.90 1.07 9.99
N LEU A 406 -11.90 0.27 9.60
CA LEU A 406 -12.06 -1.15 9.33
C LEU A 406 -10.80 -1.89 9.78
N ARG A 407 -10.88 -2.52 10.96
CA ARG A 407 -9.75 -3.19 11.65
C ARG A 407 -9.69 -4.70 11.41
N TYR A 408 -10.79 -5.29 11.00
CA TYR A 408 -10.93 -6.73 10.88
C TYR A 408 -11.72 -7.05 9.62
N PRO A 409 -11.49 -8.21 9.00
CA PRO A 409 -12.28 -8.67 7.86
C PRO A 409 -13.78 -8.50 8.12
N GLN A 410 -14.50 -8.05 7.10
CA GLN A 410 -15.94 -7.89 7.20
C GLN A 410 -16.64 -9.24 7.25
N THR A 411 -17.75 -9.27 7.97
CA THR A 411 -18.70 -10.38 7.97
C THR A 411 -19.93 -10.01 7.16
N GLU A 412 -20.78 -10.99 6.85
CA GLU A 412 -22.12 -10.72 6.35
C GLU A 412 -22.92 -9.86 7.33
N LEU A 413 -23.81 -9.03 6.78
CA LEU A 413 -24.67 -8.16 7.58
C LEU A 413 -25.79 -8.93 8.24
N LEU A 414 -25.96 -8.73 9.54
CA LEU A 414 -27.15 -9.13 10.26
C LEU A 414 -28.24 -8.09 9.99
N GLY A 415 -29.30 -8.52 9.31
CA GLY A 415 -30.53 -7.77 9.13
C GLY A 415 -30.69 -6.93 7.87
N GLY A 416 -29.95 -7.25 6.80
CA GLY A 416 -30.17 -6.66 5.48
C GLY A 416 -30.06 -7.69 4.37
N SER A 417 -31.13 -7.88 3.59
CA SER A 417 -31.06 -8.44 2.24
C SER A 417 -31.55 -7.37 1.27
N GLY A 418 -30.70 -6.89 0.36
CA GLY A 418 -31.14 -6.03 -0.75
C GLY A 418 -30.47 -4.67 -0.93
N VAL A 419 -29.54 -4.25 -0.07
CA VAL A 419 -28.61 -3.16 -0.42
C VAL A 419 -27.35 -3.81 -1.00
N ALA A 420 -26.86 -3.27 -2.12
CA ALA A 420 -25.57 -3.65 -2.71
C ALA A 420 -24.44 -3.18 -1.78
N TYR A 421 -24.26 -3.90 -0.69
CA TYR A 421 -23.14 -3.70 0.22
C TYR A 421 -21.88 -4.33 -0.39
N PRO A 422 -20.71 -3.78 -0.06
CA PRO A 422 -19.43 -4.39 -0.31
C PRO A 422 -19.38 -5.75 0.40
N GLY A 423 -19.81 -6.79 -0.29
CA GLY A 423 -19.49 -8.16 0.09
C GLY A 423 -18.05 -8.38 -0.32
N GLY A 424 -17.11 -8.12 0.59
CA GLY A 424 -15.74 -8.61 0.44
C GLY A 424 -15.74 -10.14 0.25
N ASP A 425 -14.55 -10.74 0.13
CA ASP A 425 -14.35 -12.19 -0.13
C ASP A 425 -14.93 -13.14 0.96
N ALA A 426 -15.78 -12.65 1.87
CA ALA A 426 -16.37 -13.30 3.04
C ALA A 426 -17.77 -13.91 2.82
N ALA A 427 -18.13 -14.28 1.58
CA ALA A 427 -19.39 -14.95 1.30
C ALA A 427 -19.58 -16.17 2.23
N GLY A 428 -20.58 -16.12 3.11
CA GLY A 428 -20.94 -17.17 4.05
C GLY A 428 -20.43 -17.03 5.50
N ILE A 429 -19.71 -15.96 5.87
CA ILE A 429 -19.25 -15.75 7.25
C ILE A 429 -20.10 -14.68 7.95
N ALA A 430 -21.06 -15.09 8.76
CA ALA A 430 -21.91 -14.16 9.52
C ALA A 430 -21.26 -13.60 10.80
N THR A 431 -20.28 -14.31 11.36
CA THR A 431 -19.54 -13.91 12.56
C THR A 431 -18.29 -14.78 12.72
N TYR A 432 -17.25 -14.26 13.35
CA TYR A 432 -16.10 -15.06 13.79
C TYR A 432 -15.48 -14.49 15.07
N ALA A 433 -14.56 -15.25 15.67
CA ALA A 433 -13.81 -14.81 16.83
C ALA A 433 -12.30 -14.93 16.60
N PHE A 434 -11.53 -13.94 17.06
CA PHE A 434 -10.08 -13.87 16.89
C PHE A 434 -9.37 -13.30 18.14
N PRO A 435 -8.12 -13.72 18.42
CA PRO A 435 -7.50 -14.92 17.88
C PRO A 435 -8.19 -16.17 18.42
N SER A 436 -8.08 -17.27 17.69
CA SER A 436 -8.52 -18.57 18.16
C SER A 436 -7.38 -19.57 17.90
N PRO A 437 -6.64 -20.03 18.94
CA PRO A 437 -6.90 -19.78 20.37
C PRO A 437 -6.62 -18.35 20.86
N CYS A 438 -7.44 -17.87 21.80
CA CYS A 438 -7.19 -16.66 22.59
C CYS A 438 -6.60 -17.04 23.96
N ALA A 439 -5.93 -16.11 24.61
CA ALA A 439 -5.33 -16.28 25.93
C ALA A 439 -5.63 -15.06 26.83
N PRO A 440 -6.89 -14.86 27.27
CA PRO A 440 -7.27 -13.63 27.96
C PRO A 440 -6.46 -13.34 29.23
N LEU A 441 -6.04 -14.37 29.98
CA LEU A 441 -5.18 -14.20 31.16
C LEU A 441 -3.75 -13.79 30.82
N ARG A 442 -3.30 -14.00 29.58
CA ARG A 442 -1.99 -13.56 29.08
C ARG A 442 -2.08 -12.26 28.29
N GLY A 443 -3.20 -11.55 28.37
CA GLY A 443 -3.42 -10.28 27.69
C GLY A 443 -3.94 -10.39 26.26
N THR A 444 -4.41 -11.57 25.83
CA THR A 444 -4.97 -11.78 24.49
C THR A 444 -6.47 -12.13 24.59
N PRO A 445 -7.36 -11.13 24.75
CA PRO A 445 -8.80 -11.38 24.85
C PRO A 445 -9.35 -11.98 23.55
N ALA A 446 -10.51 -12.62 23.64
CA ALA A 446 -11.26 -13.02 22.45
C ALA A 446 -12.00 -11.81 21.89
N ARG A 447 -11.96 -11.63 20.57
CA ARG A 447 -12.68 -10.57 19.86
C ARG A 447 -13.72 -11.18 18.96
N ILE A 448 -14.99 -10.91 19.22
CA ILE A 448 -16.11 -11.42 18.44
C ILE A 448 -16.50 -10.35 17.42
N VAL A 449 -16.40 -10.70 16.14
CA VAL A 449 -16.61 -9.80 15.00
C VAL A 449 -17.89 -10.18 14.27
N PHE A 450 -18.74 -9.19 14.02
CA PHE A 450 -20.02 -9.30 13.31
C PHE A 450 -20.37 -7.95 12.68
N ALA A 451 -21.30 -7.91 11.73
CA ALA A 451 -21.69 -6.67 11.07
C ALA A 451 -23.21 -6.44 11.16
N LEU A 452 -23.63 -5.18 11.34
CA LEU A 452 -25.02 -4.79 11.44
C LEU A 452 -25.47 -3.97 10.23
N ALA A 453 -26.66 -4.26 9.69
CA ALA A 453 -27.25 -3.47 8.60
C ALA A 453 -27.86 -2.14 9.07
N ALA A 454 -28.25 -2.06 10.34
CA ALA A 454 -28.86 -0.89 10.96
C ALA A 454 -28.54 -0.89 12.46
N THR A 455 -28.75 0.25 13.12
CA THR A 455 -28.56 0.36 14.56
C THR A 455 -29.44 -0.65 15.31
N ALA A 456 -28.85 -1.42 16.24
CA ALA A 456 -29.56 -2.41 17.04
C ALA A 456 -28.91 -2.65 18.40
N ASP A 457 -29.72 -3.03 19.40
CA ASP A 457 -29.17 -3.66 20.61
C ASP A 457 -28.68 -5.07 20.29
N VAL A 458 -27.52 -5.45 20.84
CA VAL A 458 -26.86 -6.73 20.61
C VAL A 458 -26.62 -7.43 21.94
N THR A 459 -27.04 -8.70 22.02
CA THR A 459 -26.70 -9.61 23.12
C THR A 459 -25.83 -10.73 22.58
N ILE A 460 -24.65 -10.91 23.17
CA ILE A 460 -23.75 -12.03 22.89
C ILE A 460 -23.71 -12.94 24.11
N GLU A 461 -24.18 -14.17 23.94
CA GLU A 461 -24.15 -15.20 24.97
C GLU A 461 -23.04 -16.19 24.65
N VAL A 462 -22.14 -16.43 25.62
CA VAL A 462 -21.03 -17.38 25.49
C VAL A 462 -21.35 -18.63 26.30
N TYR A 463 -21.11 -19.79 25.72
CA TYR A 463 -21.39 -21.11 26.28
C TYR A 463 -20.12 -21.95 26.31
N ASP A 464 -19.97 -22.77 27.35
CA ASP A 464 -18.93 -23.81 27.38
C ASP A 464 -19.28 -25.01 26.47
N ALA A 465 -18.37 -25.96 26.35
CA ALA A 465 -18.55 -27.18 25.55
C ALA A 465 -19.72 -28.07 26.04
N GLY A 466 -20.17 -27.90 27.28
CA GLY A 466 -21.33 -28.59 27.85
C GLY A 466 -22.66 -27.88 27.56
N GLY A 467 -22.64 -26.70 26.92
CA GLY A 467 -23.81 -25.89 26.63
C GLY A 467 -24.27 -25.01 27.80
N ALA A 468 -23.51 -24.90 28.88
CA ALA A 468 -23.83 -23.99 29.96
C ALA A 468 -23.42 -22.56 29.59
N ARG A 469 -24.32 -21.58 29.76
CA ARG A 469 -24.02 -20.17 29.53
C ARG A 469 -23.06 -19.67 30.60
N VAL A 470 -21.91 -19.16 30.17
CA VAL A 470 -20.86 -18.67 31.07
C VAL A 470 -20.79 -17.15 31.12
N ARG A 471 -21.12 -16.45 30.04
CA ARG A 471 -21.04 -14.98 29.95
C ARG A 471 -22.18 -14.42 29.10
N THR A 472 -22.68 -13.24 29.49
CA THR A 472 -23.59 -12.42 28.69
C THR A 472 -22.95 -11.04 28.47
N LEU A 473 -22.69 -10.67 27.21
CA LEU A 473 -22.21 -9.34 26.82
C LEU A 473 -23.36 -8.58 26.17
N ARG A 474 -23.71 -7.40 26.69
CA ARG A 474 -24.79 -6.57 26.18
C ARG A 474 -24.23 -5.26 25.66
N GLN A 475 -24.60 -4.93 24.43
CA GLN A 475 -24.28 -3.66 23.78
C GLN A 475 -25.59 -3.00 23.37
N VAL A 476 -25.75 -1.72 23.72
CA VAL A 476 -26.98 -0.95 23.46
C VAL A 476 -26.72 0.02 22.33
N SER A 477 -27.69 0.15 21.41
CA SER A 477 -27.62 1.09 20.29
C SER A 477 -26.33 0.96 19.45
N VAL A 478 -25.94 -0.27 19.12
CA VAL A 478 -24.75 -0.55 18.30
C VAL A 478 -25.00 -0.03 16.88
N PRO A 479 -24.13 0.82 16.31
CA PRO A 479 -24.34 1.41 14.99
C PRO A 479 -24.22 0.36 13.87
N PRO A 480 -24.69 0.67 12.64
CA PRO A 480 -24.44 -0.18 11.49
C PRO A 480 -22.93 -0.32 11.21
N GLY A 481 -22.53 -1.44 10.63
CA GLY A 481 -21.16 -1.69 10.14
C GLY A 481 -20.48 -2.82 10.87
N ASN A 482 -19.19 -3.04 10.57
CA ASN A 482 -18.40 -4.08 11.23
C ASN A 482 -18.18 -3.70 12.70
N GLN A 483 -18.53 -4.61 13.60
CA GLN A 483 -18.48 -4.45 15.04
C GLN A 483 -17.51 -5.45 15.64
N THR A 484 -16.91 -5.08 16.77
CA THR A 484 -16.07 -5.98 17.54
C THR A 484 -16.39 -5.85 19.01
N VAL A 485 -16.66 -6.98 19.67
CA VAL A 485 -16.87 -7.05 21.11
C VAL A 485 -15.83 -7.94 21.74
N GLU A 486 -15.11 -7.42 22.73
CA GLU A 486 -14.11 -8.18 23.45
C GLU A 486 -14.71 -9.00 24.60
N TRP A 487 -14.17 -10.20 24.79
CA TRP A 487 -14.39 -11.02 25.96
C TRP A 487 -13.08 -11.30 26.68
N ASP A 488 -13.07 -10.96 27.97
CA ASP A 488 -11.94 -11.05 28.90
C ASP A 488 -11.70 -12.47 29.46
N GLY A 489 -12.42 -13.48 28.96
CA GLY A 489 -12.31 -14.85 29.45
C GLY A 489 -12.89 -15.06 30.85
N ARG A 490 -13.80 -14.18 31.31
CA ARG A 490 -14.48 -14.32 32.61
C ARG A 490 -15.95 -14.64 32.45
N THR A 491 -16.50 -15.34 33.44
CA THR A 491 -17.94 -15.59 33.55
C THR A 491 -18.71 -14.34 33.99
N ASP A 492 -20.03 -14.39 33.98
CA ASP A 492 -20.89 -13.35 34.58
C ASP A 492 -20.57 -13.15 36.09
N GLY A 493 -20.15 -14.21 36.78
CA GLY A 493 -19.70 -14.17 38.18
C GLY A 493 -18.24 -13.72 38.37
N GLY A 494 -17.55 -13.27 37.32
CA GLY A 494 -16.17 -12.78 37.36
C GLY A 494 -15.09 -13.87 37.46
N ARG A 495 -15.46 -15.15 37.47
CA ARG A 495 -14.52 -16.28 37.50
C ARG A 495 -13.87 -16.45 36.15
N VAL A 496 -12.59 -16.81 36.13
CA VAL A 496 -11.89 -17.15 34.90
C VAL A 496 -12.43 -18.48 34.36
N VAL A 497 -12.63 -18.57 33.06
CA VAL A 497 -13.07 -19.80 32.39
C VAL A 497 -11.90 -20.78 32.17
N ALA A 498 -12.21 -22.07 32.07
CA ALA A 498 -11.20 -23.10 31.81
C ALA A 498 -10.69 -23.06 30.36
N ASN A 499 -9.52 -23.65 30.11
CA ASN A 499 -9.05 -23.88 28.75
C ASN A 499 -10.03 -24.83 28.02
N GLY A 500 -10.38 -24.53 26.78
CA GLY A 500 -11.32 -25.34 26.02
C GLY A 500 -12.03 -24.62 24.89
N ALA A 501 -12.97 -25.32 24.26
CA ALA A 501 -13.85 -24.78 23.24
C ALA A 501 -15.03 -24.05 23.86
N TYR A 502 -15.37 -22.89 23.31
CA TYR A 502 -16.53 -22.11 23.66
C TYR A 502 -17.34 -21.78 22.41
N LEU A 503 -18.66 -21.78 22.56
CA LEU A 503 -19.59 -21.36 21.52
C LEU A 503 -20.15 -19.99 21.91
N TYR A 504 -20.54 -19.19 20.93
CA TYR A 504 -21.28 -17.96 21.21
C TYR A 504 -22.46 -17.78 20.25
N VAL A 505 -23.49 -17.11 20.75
CA VAL A 505 -24.69 -16.74 20.00
C VAL A 505 -24.85 -15.23 20.09
N ILE A 506 -24.95 -14.58 18.94
CA ILE A 506 -25.27 -13.17 18.80
C ILE A 506 -26.76 -13.09 18.51
N THR A 507 -27.48 -12.25 19.26
CA THR A 507 -28.89 -11.93 19.02
C THR A 507 -29.05 -10.42 18.96
N THR A 508 -29.64 -9.93 17.88
CA THR A 508 -30.01 -8.53 17.70
C THR A 508 -31.44 -8.28 18.18
N SER A 509 -31.73 -7.07 18.64
CA SER A 509 -33.10 -6.63 19.00
C SER A 509 -34.11 -6.74 17.85
N THR A 510 -33.65 -6.77 16.60
CA THR A 510 -34.46 -6.99 15.40
C THR A 510 -34.71 -8.47 15.09
N GLY A 511 -34.19 -9.39 15.91
CA GLY A 511 -34.46 -10.83 15.83
C GLY A 511 -33.47 -11.64 14.97
N HIS A 512 -32.45 -11.01 14.38
CA HIS A 512 -31.39 -11.73 13.67
C HIS A 512 -30.41 -12.37 14.63
N THR A 513 -29.92 -13.56 14.26
CA THR A 513 -28.99 -14.34 15.05
C THR A 513 -27.79 -14.80 14.24
N ALA A 514 -26.60 -14.82 14.86
CA ALA A 514 -25.40 -15.44 14.33
C ALA A 514 -24.76 -16.34 15.38
N ARG A 515 -23.98 -17.34 14.96
CA ARG A 515 -23.33 -18.29 15.86
C ARG A 515 -21.89 -18.50 15.43
N GLY A 516 -21.01 -18.63 16.41
CA GLY A 516 -19.61 -18.96 16.16
C GLY A 516 -18.99 -19.72 17.32
N LYS A 517 -17.68 -19.96 17.19
CA LYS A 517 -16.88 -20.71 18.15
C LYS A 517 -15.52 -20.04 18.34
N MET A 518 -14.91 -20.31 19.49
CA MET A 518 -13.54 -19.89 19.81
C MET A 518 -12.87 -20.91 20.73
N MET A 519 -11.55 -20.90 20.73
CA MET A 519 -10.73 -21.67 21.67
C MET A 519 -10.10 -20.73 22.70
N VAL A 520 -10.16 -21.10 23.98
CA VAL A 520 -9.45 -20.41 25.08
C VAL A 520 -8.29 -21.28 25.54
N PHE A 521 -7.09 -20.69 25.61
CA PHE A 521 -5.87 -21.33 26.09
C PHE A 521 -5.02 -20.35 26.91
N ASN A 522 -5.23 -20.33 28.22
CA ASN A 522 -4.59 -19.43 29.18
C ASN A 522 -3.22 -19.88 29.69
#